data_AF-A0A847PPU2-F1
#
_entry.id   AF-A0A847PPU2-F1
#
_cell.length_a   1.000
_cell.length_b   1.000
_cell.length_c   1.000
_cell.angle_alpha   90.00
_cell.angle_beta   90.00
_cell.angle_gamma   90.00
#
_symmetry.space_group_name_H-M   'P 1'
#
loop_
_entity.id
_entity.type
_entity.pdbx_description
1 polymer ?
#
loop_
_entity_poly.entity_id
_entity_poly.type
_entity_poly.pdbx_seq_one_letter_code
_entity_poly.pdbx_strand_id
1 'polypeptide(L)'
;METANENSEIYYLEELHSIKEEVTSLRNEFSRFLQRTNQQHIEGLIGEMRKNLMKPMVDYLCEDASDRMHTRMTASCGMRDFCETAFRELLQGTAELVGRDRIDAATINLDRDRLEEVKKEAKTSSCSTFFS
;
A
#
# COMPACT_ATOMS: atom_id res chain seq x y z
N MET A 1 -34.09 60.33 -24.40
CA MET A 1 -34.41 58.94 -24.79
C MET A 1 -33.14 58.11 -24.99
N GLU A 2 -32.03 58.70 -25.47
CA GLU A 2 -30.73 58.01 -25.66
C GLU A 2 -30.08 57.50 -24.36
N THR A 3 -30.13 58.26 -23.27
CA THR A 3 -29.48 57.89 -21.99
C THR A 3 -30.09 56.67 -21.30
N ALA A 4 -31.36 56.34 -21.57
CA ALA A 4 -32.01 55.14 -21.03
C ALA A 4 -31.58 53.86 -21.77
N ASN A 5 -31.19 53.99 -23.04
CA ASN A 5 -30.74 52.88 -23.87
C ASN A 5 -29.28 52.49 -23.55
N GLU A 6 -28.39 53.49 -23.38
CA GLU A 6 -27.00 53.26 -22.95
C GLU A 6 -26.90 52.58 -21.58
N ASN A 7 -27.73 52.99 -20.61
CA ASN A 7 -27.75 52.37 -19.28
C ASN A 7 -28.22 50.91 -19.33
N SER A 8 -29.14 50.57 -20.23
CA SER A 8 -29.59 49.18 -20.41
C SER A 8 -28.51 48.32 -21.04
N GLU A 9 -27.75 48.86 -22.00
CA GLU A 9 -26.67 48.15 -22.69
C GLU A 9 -25.48 47.87 -21.76
N ILE A 10 -25.13 48.83 -20.90
CA ILE A 10 -24.12 48.66 -19.84
C ILE A 10 -24.56 47.56 -18.86
N TYR A 11 -25.81 47.57 -18.42
CA TYR A 11 -26.35 46.53 -17.53
C TYR A 11 -26.28 45.13 -18.14
N TYR A 12 -26.65 44.96 -19.41
CA TYR A 12 -26.56 43.67 -20.10
C TYR A 12 -25.11 43.20 -20.27
N LEU A 13 -24.16 44.12 -20.51
CA LEU A 13 -22.74 43.79 -20.59
C LEU A 13 -22.18 43.32 -19.24
N GLU A 14 -22.60 43.95 -18.14
CA GLU A 14 -22.23 43.53 -16.78
C GLU A 14 -22.82 42.16 -16.42
N GLU A 15 -24.09 41.91 -16.73
CA GLU A 15 -24.73 40.60 -16.54
C GLU A 15 -24.02 39.52 -17.38
N LEU A 16 -23.70 39.80 -18.65
CA LEU A 16 -22.95 38.87 -19.50
C LEU A 16 -21.54 38.59 -18.97
N HIS A 17 -20.89 39.61 -18.40
CA HIS A 17 -19.60 39.44 -17.75
C HIS A 17 -19.70 38.55 -16.52
N SER A 18 -20.68 38.80 -15.66
CA SER A 18 -20.95 37.99 -14.46
C SER A 18 -21.25 36.53 -14.83
N ILE A 19 -22.11 36.30 -15.83
CA ILE A 19 -22.40 34.94 -16.33
C ILE A 19 -21.12 34.27 -16.85
N LYS A 20 -20.27 34.99 -17.57
CA LYS A 20 -19.00 34.46 -18.08
C LYS A 20 -18.05 34.07 -16.94
N GLU A 21 -17.98 34.87 -15.88
CA GLU A 21 -17.18 34.57 -14.70
C GLU A 21 -17.69 33.31 -14.00
N GLU A 22 -18.99 33.21 -13.77
CA GLU A 22 -19.62 32.03 -13.15
C GLU A 22 -19.40 30.75 -13.98
N VAL A 23 -19.60 30.81 -15.30
CA VAL A 23 -19.33 29.67 -16.20
C VAL A 23 -17.85 29.28 -16.16
N THR A 24 -16.94 30.25 -16.10
CA THR A 24 -15.51 29.99 -16.00
C THR A 24 -15.16 29.34 -14.66
N SER A 25 -15.76 29.80 -13.57
CA SER A 25 -15.62 29.22 -12.24
C SER A 25 -16.09 27.76 -12.23
N LEU A 26 -17.31 27.50 -12.73
CA LEU A 26 -17.88 26.15 -12.79
C LEU A 26 -17.02 25.19 -13.62
N ARG A 27 -16.51 25.64 -14.77
CA ARG A 27 -15.59 24.84 -15.59
C ARG A 27 -14.32 24.45 -14.83
N ASN A 28 -13.77 25.37 -14.03
CA ASN A 28 -12.58 25.11 -13.24
C ASN A 28 -12.86 24.12 -12.10
N GLU A 29 -14.01 24.24 -11.43
CA GLU A 29 -14.44 23.27 -10.41
C GLU A 29 -14.67 21.88 -10.99
N PHE A 30 -15.32 21.81 -12.15
CA PHE A 30 -15.56 20.55 -12.85
C PHE A 30 -14.26 19.87 -13.27
N SER A 31 -13.29 20.63 -13.78
CA SER A 31 -11.95 20.13 -14.11
C SER A 31 -11.24 19.54 -12.88
N ARG A 32 -11.31 20.23 -11.73
CA ARG A 32 -10.74 19.74 -10.47
C ARG A 32 -11.48 18.50 -9.94
N PHE A 33 -12.79 18.42 -10.15
CA PHE A 33 -13.58 17.24 -9.80
C PHE A 33 -13.14 16.03 -10.63
N LEU A 34 -13.09 16.16 -11.97
CA LEU A 34 -12.63 15.09 -12.85
C LEU A 34 -11.22 14.60 -12.51
N GLN A 35 -10.30 15.52 -12.21
CA GLN A 35 -8.95 15.15 -11.79
C GLN A 35 -8.97 14.29 -10.52
N ARG A 36 -9.73 14.69 -9.50
CA ARG A 36 -9.85 13.95 -8.23
C ARG A 36 -10.52 12.60 -8.41
N THR A 37 -11.60 12.53 -9.19
CA THR A 37 -12.31 11.27 -9.47
C THR A 37 -11.41 10.29 -10.22
N ASN A 38 -10.67 10.76 -11.23
CA ASN A 38 -9.72 9.90 -11.94
C ASN A 38 -8.61 9.40 -11.03
N GLN A 39 -8.08 10.26 -10.16
CA GLN A 39 -7.08 9.87 -9.17
C GLN A 39 -7.63 8.80 -8.22
N GLN A 40 -8.80 9.02 -7.63
CA GLN A 40 -9.45 8.06 -6.73
C GLN A 40 -9.73 6.72 -7.42
N HIS A 41 -10.14 6.75 -8.69
CA HIS A 41 -10.38 5.53 -9.47
C HIS A 41 -9.08 4.73 -9.69
N ILE A 42 -7.98 5.41 -10.07
CA ILE A 42 -6.67 4.77 -10.24
C ILE A 42 -6.14 4.22 -8.92
N GLU A 43 -6.25 4.98 -7.83
CA GLU A 43 -5.85 4.54 -6.48
C GLU A 43 -6.63 3.29 -6.06
N GLY A 44 -7.94 3.25 -6.34
CA GLY A 44 -8.78 2.08 -6.12
C GLY A 44 -8.33 0.85 -6.91
N LEU A 45 -8.08 1.00 -8.22
CA LEU A 45 -7.57 -0.07 -9.08
C LEU A 45 -6.22 -0.61 -8.59
N ILE A 46 -5.28 0.27 -8.21
CA ILE A 46 -3.99 -0.13 -7.65
C ILE A 46 -4.17 -0.90 -6.34
N GLY A 47 -5.08 -0.45 -5.47
CA GLY A 47 -5.41 -1.13 -4.22
C GLY A 47 -5.95 -2.54 -4.45
N GLU A 48 -6.86 -2.71 -5.41
CA GLU A 48 -7.40 -4.01 -5.79
C GLU A 48 -6.34 -4.92 -6.42
N MET A 49 -5.53 -4.39 -7.34
CA MET A 49 -4.41 -5.13 -7.93
C MET A 49 -3.44 -5.62 -6.86
N ARG A 50 -3.06 -4.75 -5.90
CA ARG A 50 -2.20 -5.12 -4.78
C ARG A 50 -2.85 -6.25 -3.98
N LYS A 51 -4.12 -6.11 -3.58
CA LYS A 51 -4.82 -7.14 -2.81
C LYS A 51 -4.88 -8.49 -3.54
N ASN A 52 -5.18 -8.47 -4.83
CA ASN A 52 -5.41 -9.67 -5.63
C ASN A 52 -4.11 -10.37 -6.06
N LEU A 53 -3.04 -9.61 -6.29
CA LEU A 53 -1.73 -10.15 -6.70
C LEU A 53 -0.88 -10.54 -5.49
N MET A 54 -0.97 -9.81 -4.38
CA MET A 54 -0.10 -10.07 -3.24
C MET A 54 -0.39 -11.39 -2.56
N LYS A 55 -1.66 -11.80 -2.44
CA LYS A 55 -1.98 -13.07 -1.77
C LYS A 55 -1.33 -14.29 -2.45
N PRO A 56 -1.51 -14.52 -3.76
CA PRO A 56 -0.80 -15.60 -4.46
C PRO A 56 0.72 -15.51 -4.36
N MET A 57 1.29 -14.31 -4.37
CA MET A 57 2.74 -14.12 -4.21
C MET A 57 3.22 -14.49 -2.82
N VAL A 58 2.49 -14.09 -1.78
CA VAL A 58 2.75 -14.44 -0.38
C VAL A 58 2.67 -15.95 -0.20
N ASP A 59 1.60 -16.58 -0.68
CA ASP A 59 1.41 -18.03 -0.58
C ASP A 59 2.58 -18.77 -1.25
N TYR A 60 2.97 -18.36 -2.47
CA TYR A 60 4.12 -18.92 -3.18
C TYR A 60 5.45 -18.75 -2.42
N LEU A 61 5.72 -17.55 -1.88
CA LEU A 61 6.96 -17.29 -1.14
C LEU A 61 7.01 -18.09 0.16
N CYS A 62 5.88 -18.26 0.85
CA CYS A 62 5.77 -19.10 2.03
C CYS A 62 6.00 -20.58 1.68
N GLU A 63 5.43 -21.08 0.59
CA GLU A 63 5.66 -22.46 0.12
C GLU A 63 7.11 -22.69 -0.32
N ASP A 64 7.71 -21.84 -1.16
CA ASP A 64 9.12 -21.97 -1.57
C ASP A 64 10.06 -21.89 -0.36
N ALA A 65 9.78 -21.01 0.60
CA ALA A 65 10.58 -20.94 1.82
C ALA A 65 10.44 -22.21 2.67
N SER A 66 9.22 -22.73 2.84
CA SER A 66 8.97 -24.01 3.54
C SER A 66 9.70 -25.18 2.85
N ASP A 67 9.60 -25.30 1.53
CA ASP A 67 10.29 -26.34 0.76
C ASP A 67 11.81 -26.23 0.87
N ARG A 68 12.35 -25.01 0.80
CA ARG A 68 13.79 -24.77 0.97
C ARG A 68 14.25 -25.07 2.38
N MET A 69 13.45 -24.75 3.40
CA MET A 69 13.78 -25.10 4.77
C MET A 69 13.77 -26.63 4.94
N HIS A 70 12.72 -27.30 4.47
CA HIS A 70 12.62 -28.75 4.54
C HIS A 70 13.77 -29.47 3.84
N THR A 71 14.16 -29.01 2.65
CA THR A 71 15.17 -29.67 1.80
C THR A 71 16.61 -29.22 2.07
N ARG A 72 16.83 -27.98 2.49
CA ARG A 72 18.16 -27.38 2.65
C ARG A 72 18.53 -27.07 4.10
N MET A 73 17.61 -27.18 5.07
CA MET A 73 18.03 -27.16 6.46
C MET A 73 18.96 -28.33 6.73
N THR A 74 20.15 -28.01 7.23
CA THR A 74 21.20 -28.96 7.62
C THR A 74 20.57 -30.18 8.29
N ALA A 75 20.80 -31.36 7.73
CA ALA A 75 20.28 -32.64 8.24
C ALA A 75 20.65 -32.90 9.71
N SER A 76 21.68 -32.23 10.21
CA SER A 76 22.16 -32.27 11.58
C SER A 76 21.56 -31.21 12.51
N CYS A 77 20.57 -30.42 12.08
CA CYS A 77 19.90 -29.46 12.95
C CYS A 77 19.01 -30.20 13.97
N GLY A 78 19.48 -30.27 15.22
CA GLY A 78 18.72 -30.86 16.33
C GLY A 78 17.46 -30.08 16.74
N MET A 79 17.26 -28.87 16.18
CA MET A 79 16.09 -28.03 16.41
C MET A 79 15.32 -27.77 15.11
N ARG A 80 15.36 -28.71 14.16
CA ARG A 80 14.77 -28.53 12.83
C ARG A 80 13.30 -28.09 12.90
N ASP A 81 12.49 -28.87 13.60
CA ASP A 81 11.04 -28.64 13.66
C ASP A 81 10.70 -27.28 14.29
N PHE A 82 11.47 -26.88 15.31
CA PHE A 82 11.33 -25.57 15.94
C PHE A 82 11.68 -24.45 14.96
N CYS A 83 12.85 -24.52 14.30
CA CYS A 83 13.28 -23.50 13.38
C CYS A 83 12.33 -23.38 12.17
N GLU A 84 11.88 -24.50 11.61
CA GLU A 84 10.92 -24.52 10.50
C GLU A 84 9.59 -23.86 10.90
N THR A 85 9.07 -24.20 12.08
CA THR A 85 7.84 -23.61 12.60
C THR A 85 8.01 -22.11 12.86
N ALA A 86 9.04 -21.71 13.59
CA ALA A 86 9.28 -20.31 13.95
C ALA A 86 9.47 -19.43 12.71
N PHE A 87 10.22 -19.92 11.71
CA PHE A 87 10.47 -19.17 10.48
C PHE A 87 9.22 -19.10 9.60
N ARG A 88 8.43 -20.17 9.52
CA ARG A 88 7.14 -20.17 8.81
C ARG A 88 6.16 -19.18 9.41
N GLU A 89 6.07 -19.14 10.74
CA GLU A 89 5.21 -18.16 11.43
C GLU A 89 5.67 -16.71 11.22
N LEU A 90 6.98 -16.47 11.23
CA LEU A 90 7.56 -15.15 10.97
C LEU A 90 7.31 -14.71 9.52
N LEU A 91 7.54 -15.60 8.55
CA LEU A 91 7.24 -15.36 7.14
C LEU A 91 5.76 -15.07 6.92
N GLN A 92 4.87 -15.88 7.49
CA GLN A 92 3.44 -15.69 7.30
C GLN A 92 2.97 -14.36 7.90
N GLY A 93 3.43 -14.01 9.11
CA GLY A 93 3.11 -12.73 9.74
C GLY A 93 3.62 -11.51 8.96
N THR A 94 4.87 -11.58 8.47
CA THR A 94 5.46 -10.48 7.68
C THR A 94 4.88 -10.39 6.27
N ALA A 95 4.51 -11.52 5.66
CA ALA A 95 3.95 -11.56 4.32
C ALA A 95 2.55 -10.92 4.25
N GLU A 96 1.74 -11.04 5.31
CA GLU A 96 0.48 -10.32 5.46
C GLU A 96 0.65 -8.78 5.43
N LEU A 97 1.82 -8.27 5.80
CA LEU A 97 2.11 -6.84 5.77
C LEU A 97 2.34 -6.33 4.35
N VAL A 98 2.87 -7.16 3.45
CA VAL A 98 3.18 -6.76 2.06
C VAL A 98 1.89 -6.40 1.27
N GLY A 99 0.75 -6.96 1.69
CA GLY A 99 -0.56 -6.61 1.13
C GLY A 99 -1.12 -5.26 1.60
N ARG A 100 -0.53 -4.63 2.62
CA ARG A 100 -1.05 -3.38 3.21
C ARG A 100 -0.59 -2.16 2.41
N ASP A 101 -1.44 -1.14 2.38
CA ASP A 101 -1.10 0.13 1.71
C ASP A 101 -0.05 0.95 2.46
N ARG A 102 -0.07 0.86 3.79
CA ARG A 102 0.89 1.52 4.66
C ARG A 102 1.22 0.60 5.82
N ILE A 103 2.47 0.63 6.23
CA ILE A 103 3.00 -0.09 7.38
C ILE A 103 3.69 0.95 8.26
N ASP A 104 3.31 1.01 9.54
CA ASP A 104 3.98 1.89 10.48
C ASP A 104 5.30 1.27 10.98
N ALA A 105 6.19 2.14 11.47
CA ALA A 105 7.49 1.72 11.96
C ALA A 105 7.41 0.81 13.20
N ALA A 106 6.34 0.93 14.01
CA ALA A 106 6.18 0.11 15.21
C ALA A 106 5.92 -1.36 14.83
N THR A 107 5.11 -1.60 13.80
CA THR A 107 4.87 -2.93 13.23
C THR A 107 6.16 -3.56 12.70
N ILE A 108 6.97 -2.79 11.97
CA ILE A 108 8.28 -3.26 11.46
C ILE A 108 9.23 -3.62 12.61
N ASN A 109 9.25 -2.79 13.65
CA ASN A 109 10.10 -3.04 14.83
C ASN A 109 9.63 -4.27 15.60
N LEU A 110 8.32 -4.49 15.74
CA LEU A 110 7.76 -5.67 16.39
C LEU A 110 8.20 -6.97 15.69
N ASP A 111 8.14 -7.02 14.36
CA ASP A 111 8.58 -8.20 13.60
C ASP A 111 10.08 -8.43 13.70
N ARG A 112 10.87 -7.35 13.76
CA ARG A 112 12.31 -7.43 14.01
C ARG A 112 12.62 -7.95 15.40
N ASP A 113 11.90 -7.48 16.41
CA ASP A 113 12.07 -7.94 17.78
C ASP A 113 11.73 -9.43 17.91
N ARG A 114 10.64 -9.88 17.25
CA ARG A 114 10.26 -11.30 17.18
C ARG A 114 11.35 -12.15 16.51
N LEU A 115 11.98 -11.65 15.44
CA LEU A 115 13.11 -12.35 14.81
C LEU A 115 14.30 -12.47 15.76
N GLU A 116 14.62 -11.42 16.53
CA GLU A 116 15.68 -11.45 17.53
C GLU A 116 15.37 -12.39 18.71
N GLU A 117 14.10 -12.55 19.08
CA GLU A 117 13.67 -13.55 20.06
C GLU A 117 13.89 -14.97 19.57
N VAL A 118 13.47 -15.29 18.33
CA VAL A 118 13.69 -16.60 17.72
C VAL A 118 15.19 -16.93 17.66
N LYS A 119 16.05 -15.96 17.34
CA LYS A 119 17.51 -16.13 17.37
C LYS A 119 18.04 -16.42 18.78
N LYS A 120 17.46 -15.82 19.82
CA LYS A 120 17.86 -16.05 21.22
C LYS A 120 17.49 -17.45 21.70
N GLU A 121 16.38 -17.99 21.22
CA GLU A 121 15.93 -19.34 21.56
C GLU A 121 16.69 -20.42 20.78
N ALA A 122 17.09 -20.13 19.55
CA ALA A 122 17.87 -21.03 18.70
C ALA A 122 19.38 -21.14 19.09
N LYS A 123 19.76 -20.95 20.36
CA LYS A 123 21.17 -20.90 20.81
C LYS A 123 21.84 -22.28 20.90
N THR A 124 22.07 -22.91 19.75
CA THR A 124 23.10 -23.95 19.59
C THR A 124 24.17 -23.48 18.61
N SER A 125 25.40 -23.97 18.72
CA SER A 125 26.53 -23.55 17.86
C SER A 125 26.31 -23.82 16.37
N SER A 126 25.37 -24.70 16.01
CA SER A 126 24.97 -25.02 14.63
C SER A 126 23.92 -24.06 14.04
N CYS A 127 23.31 -23.18 14.84
CA CYS A 127 22.29 -22.24 14.37
C CYS A 127 22.85 -20.95 13.75
N SER A 128 24.14 -20.66 13.92
CA SER A 128 24.76 -19.48 13.30
C SER A 128 24.66 -19.51 11.77
N THR A 129 24.82 -20.67 11.13
CA THR A 129 24.69 -20.84 9.67
C THR A 129 23.25 -20.62 9.17
N PHE A 130 22.25 -20.75 10.04
CA PHE A 130 20.83 -20.55 9.69
C PHE A 130 20.38 -19.10 9.71
N PHE A 131 20.97 -18.29 10.59
CA PHE A 131 20.61 -16.88 10.79
C PHE A 131 21.69 -15.91 10.27
N SER A 132 22.68 -16.39 9.50
CA SER A 132 23.71 -15.58 8.84
C SER A 132 23.21 -14.94 7.55
#